data_AF-A0A497BUS3-F1
#
_entry.id   AF-A0A497BUS3-F1
#
_cell.length_a   1.000
_cell.length_b   1.000
_cell.length_c   1.000
_cell.angle_alpha   90.00
_cell.angle_beta   90.00
_cell.angle_gamma   90.00
#
_symmetry.space_group_name_H-M   'P 1'
#
loop_
_entity.id
_entity.type
_entity.pdbx_description
1 polymer ?
#
loop_
_entity_poly.entity_id
_entity_poly.type
_entity_poly.pdbx_seq_one_letter_code
_entity_poly.pdbx_strand_id
1 'polypeptide(L)'
;MKRTVPTTGSEEIRLYMRTYYSLLRTTDEVQIQTLVETHLGMDSPLHAKARDDTPDVSALVYCSLRLPPCIRQTRLVVMGQSEWVFGQRGYPGVEQWQPVVAAARRRRSFFDGQETLAVYVASLSDIDDLVPILTAFQIEWNKMHVRLHDAPVLTALEACVADDRPLDDGLRAQLCETLEVSSGDLSNLEIIWKRDFPALLLDVGHCRKRTAVRLLAGSQVEYRKATQRWWENIDDNSAFD
;
A
#
# COMPACT_ATOMS: atom_id res chain seq x y z
N MET A 1 -23.66 -34.85 13.24
CA MET A 1 -22.73 -34.41 12.17
C MET A 1 -22.94 -32.91 11.97
N LYS A 2 -22.15 -32.06 12.66
CA LYS A 2 -22.27 -30.59 12.51
C LYS A 2 -21.75 -30.21 11.12
N ARG A 3 -22.66 -29.88 10.21
CA ARG A 3 -22.32 -29.23 8.95
C ARG A 3 -22.03 -27.76 9.23
N THR A 4 -20.76 -27.40 9.31
CA THR A 4 -20.35 -25.99 9.28
C THR A 4 -20.60 -25.49 7.86
N VAL A 5 -21.43 -24.47 7.71
CA VAL A 5 -21.64 -23.79 6.43
C VAL A 5 -20.29 -23.19 6.00
N PRO A 6 -19.78 -23.42 4.77
CA PRO A 6 -18.63 -22.70 4.28
C PRO A 6 -19.04 -21.24 4.13
N THR A 7 -18.46 -20.34 4.92
CA THR A 7 -18.53 -18.91 4.66
C THR A 7 -17.57 -18.68 3.50
N THR A 8 -18.10 -18.55 2.28
CA THR A 8 -17.34 -18.43 1.03
C THR A 8 -16.19 -17.46 1.23
N GLY A 9 -16.48 -16.23 1.68
CA GLY A 9 -15.50 -15.15 1.93
C GLY A 9 -14.27 -15.50 2.79
N SER A 10 -14.32 -16.54 3.61
CA SER A 10 -13.14 -16.98 4.37
C SER A 10 -12.10 -17.70 3.50
N GLU A 11 -12.54 -18.37 2.43
CA GLU A 11 -11.66 -19.14 1.55
C GLU A 11 -10.96 -18.23 0.54
N GLU A 12 -11.63 -17.22 -0.03
CA GLU A 12 -10.96 -16.26 -0.92
C GLU A 12 -9.93 -15.41 -0.17
N ILE A 13 -10.22 -15.01 1.07
CA ILE A 13 -9.23 -14.36 1.94
C ILE A 13 -8.03 -15.28 2.15
N ARG A 14 -8.24 -16.55 2.52
CA ARG A 14 -7.13 -17.51 2.70
C ARG A 14 -6.34 -17.75 1.42
N LEU A 15 -7.02 -17.80 0.27
CA LEU A 15 -6.38 -17.93 -1.03
C LEU A 15 -5.49 -16.73 -1.31
N TYR A 16 -5.97 -15.50 -1.08
CA TYR A 16 -5.18 -14.28 -1.22
C TYR A 16 -3.94 -14.31 -0.30
N MET A 17 -4.14 -14.65 0.98
CA MET A 17 -3.04 -14.80 1.95
C MET A 17 -1.99 -15.80 1.48
N ARG A 18 -2.43 -17.01 1.10
CA ARG A 18 -1.53 -18.06 0.61
C ARG A 18 -0.76 -17.62 -0.64
N THR A 19 -1.40 -16.85 -1.52
CA THR A 19 -0.82 -16.37 -2.77
C THR A 19 0.33 -15.41 -2.49
N TYR A 20 0.10 -14.33 -1.73
CA TYR A 20 1.21 -13.40 -1.45
C TYR A 20 2.27 -14.03 -0.56
N TYR A 21 1.93 -14.90 0.40
CA TYR A 21 2.94 -15.61 1.18
C TYR A 21 3.80 -16.54 0.34
N SER A 22 3.23 -17.18 -0.69
CA SER A 22 4.00 -18.02 -1.60
C SER A 22 4.95 -17.18 -2.45
N LEU A 23 4.48 -16.04 -2.96
CA LEU A 23 5.30 -15.15 -3.79
C LEU A 23 6.41 -14.49 -2.98
N LEU A 24 6.13 -14.03 -1.76
CA LEU A 24 7.11 -13.38 -0.88
C LEU A 24 8.16 -14.33 -0.28
N ARG A 25 8.11 -15.64 -0.57
CA ARG A 25 9.20 -16.57 -0.25
C ARG A 25 10.38 -16.45 -1.21
N THR A 26 10.18 -15.87 -2.40
CA THR A 26 11.28 -15.65 -3.33
C THR A 26 12.19 -14.55 -2.80
N THR A 27 13.45 -14.55 -3.24
CA THR A 27 14.41 -13.49 -2.91
C THR A 27 14.28 -12.27 -3.83
N ASP A 28 13.40 -12.34 -4.83
CA ASP A 28 13.26 -11.36 -5.90
C ASP A 28 12.12 -10.38 -5.61
N GLU A 29 12.06 -9.31 -6.41
CA GLU A 29 10.95 -8.37 -6.37
C GLU A 29 9.66 -9.02 -6.90
N VAL A 30 8.60 -8.95 -6.09
CA VAL A 30 7.26 -9.38 -6.48
C VAL A 30 6.46 -8.16 -6.89
N GLN A 31 6.02 -8.11 -8.14
CA GLN A 31 5.15 -7.03 -8.62
C GLN A 31 3.78 -7.13 -7.95
N ILE A 32 3.29 -6.02 -7.39
CA ILE A 32 1.93 -5.94 -6.81
C ILE A 32 0.87 -6.27 -7.86
N GLN A 33 1.15 -6.02 -9.15
CA GLN A 33 0.27 -6.36 -10.25
C GLN A 33 -0.14 -7.84 -10.26
N THR A 34 0.75 -8.74 -9.85
CA THR A 34 0.48 -10.19 -9.79
C THR A 34 -0.58 -10.55 -8.74
N LEU A 35 -0.81 -9.68 -7.75
CA LEU A 35 -1.77 -9.89 -6.68
C LEU A 35 -3.15 -9.29 -6.96
N VAL A 36 -3.29 -8.47 -8.01
CA VAL A 36 -4.53 -7.71 -8.30
C VAL A 36 -5.71 -8.66 -8.48
N GLU A 37 -5.61 -9.65 -9.37
CA GLU A 37 -6.72 -10.59 -9.64
C GLU A 37 -7.19 -11.32 -8.37
N THR A 38 -6.25 -11.82 -7.56
CA THR A 38 -6.60 -12.51 -6.32
C THR A 38 -7.15 -11.55 -5.26
N HIS A 39 -6.71 -10.29 -5.24
CA HIS A 39 -7.26 -9.25 -4.38
C HIS A 39 -8.71 -8.91 -4.77
N LEU A 40 -9.00 -8.79 -6.07
CA LEU A 40 -10.37 -8.62 -6.58
C LEU A 40 -11.24 -9.85 -6.23
N GLY A 41 -10.66 -11.04 -6.28
CA GLY A 41 -11.27 -12.30 -5.87
C GLY A 41 -11.65 -12.35 -4.38
N MET A 42 -10.86 -11.70 -3.52
CA MET A 42 -11.07 -11.67 -2.07
C MET A 42 -12.33 -10.89 -1.65
N ASP A 43 -12.81 -9.97 -2.51
CA ASP A 43 -13.99 -9.13 -2.25
C ASP A 43 -13.92 -8.41 -0.89
N SER A 44 -12.86 -7.60 -0.72
CA SER A 44 -12.58 -6.93 0.55
C SER A 44 -13.64 -5.89 0.89
N PRO A 45 -14.21 -5.88 2.11
CA PRO A 45 -15.10 -4.80 2.54
C PRO A 45 -14.39 -3.45 2.68
N LEU A 46 -13.05 -3.43 2.77
CA LEU A 46 -12.25 -2.21 2.81
C LEU A 46 -11.95 -1.65 1.41
N HIS A 47 -12.40 -2.36 0.36
CA HIS A 47 -12.18 -2.01 -1.03
C HIS A 47 -13.40 -2.45 -1.86
N ALA A 48 -14.57 -1.93 -1.49
CA ALA A 48 -15.86 -2.39 -1.99
C ALA A 48 -16.02 -2.18 -3.50
N LYS A 49 -15.42 -1.13 -4.06
CA LYS A 49 -15.49 -0.85 -5.51
C LYS A 49 -14.28 -1.38 -6.27
N ALA A 50 -13.52 -2.35 -5.73
CA ALA A 50 -12.29 -2.82 -6.35
C ALA A 50 -12.46 -3.26 -7.82
N ARG A 51 -13.60 -3.85 -8.15
CA ARG A 51 -13.96 -4.33 -9.50
C ARG A 51 -14.64 -3.30 -10.38
N ASP A 52 -15.10 -2.19 -9.81
CA ASP A 52 -15.75 -1.13 -10.57
C ASP A 52 -14.70 -0.35 -11.35
N ASP A 53 -15.11 0.23 -12.47
CA ASP A 53 -14.22 1.12 -13.19
C ASP A 53 -13.96 2.40 -12.39
N THR A 54 -14.96 2.92 -11.64
CA THR A 54 -14.84 4.16 -10.87
C THR A 54 -13.93 4.02 -9.65
N PRO A 55 -13.19 5.06 -9.25
CA PRO A 55 -12.37 5.02 -8.05
C PRO A 55 -13.18 4.77 -6.76
N ASP A 56 -12.69 3.87 -5.92
CA ASP A 56 -13.05 3.71 -4.52
C ASP A 56 -12.30 4.75 -3.66
N VAL A 57 -12.87 5.95 -3.55
CA VAL A 57 -12.24 7.01 -2.76
C VAL A 57 -12.11 6.63 -1.28
N SER A 58 -13.03 5.83 -0.73
CA SER A 58 -12.92 5.35 0.66
C SER A 58 -11.72 4.43 0.85
N ALA A 59 -11.48 3.50 -0.08
CA ALA A 59 -10.29 2.66 -0.07
C ALA A 59 -9.00 3.48 -0.25
N LEU A 60 -9.01 4.45 -1.18
CA LEU A 60 -7.86 5.32 -1.42
C LEU A 60 -7.52 6.17 -0.19
N VAL A 61 -8.51 6.73 0.49
CA VAL A 61 -8.39 7.44 1.78
C VAL A 61 -7.79 6.50 2.83
N TYR A 62 -8.33 5.29 2.97
CA TYR A 62 -7.86 4.30 3.93
C TYR A 62 -6.37 3.95 3.73
N CYS A 63 -5.97 3.77 2.46
CA CYS A 63 -4.60 3.50 2.06
C CYS A 63 -3.68 4.69 2.30
N SER A 64 -4.09 5.90 1.91
CA SER A 64 -3.31 7.14 2.04
C SER A 64 -3.01 7.49 3.50
N LEU A 65 -3.90 7.12 4.43
CA LEU A 65 -3.64 7.28 5.85
C LEU A 65 -2.59 6.30 6.40
N ARG A 66 -2.40 5.14 5.77
CA ARG A 66 -1.54 4.04 6.26
C ARG A 66 -0.23 3.89 5.50
N LEU A 67 -0.05 4.66 4.44
CA LEU A 67 1.16 4.73 3.64
C LEU A 67 1.82 6.11 3.85
N PRO A 68 3.15 6.19 3.91
CA PRO A 68 3.84 7.47 3.93
C PRO A 68 3.65 8.21 2.59
N PRO A 69 3.66 9.56 2.56
CA PRO A 69 3.45 10.34 1.32
C PRO A 69 4.42 10.00 0.18
N CYS A 70 5.64 9.55 0.51
CA CYS A 70 6.63 9.07 -0.47
C CYS A 70 6.15 7.86 -1.29
N ILE A 71 5.05 7.19 -0.90
CA ILE A 71 4.45 6.10 -1.67
C ILE A 71 4.07 6.54 -3.08
N ARG A 72 3.81 7.84 -3.30
CA ARG A 72 3.60 8.45 -4.62
C ARG A 72 4.72 8.09 -5.59
N GLN A 73 5.97 8.29 -5.17
CA GLN A 73 7.19 8.07 -5.97
C GLN A 73 7.85 6.69 -5.76
N THR A 74 7.43 5.93 -4.75
CA THR A 74 8.04 4.62 -4.43
C THR A 74 7.73 3.58 -5.52
N ARG A 75 8.77 3.01 -6.13
CA ARG A 75 8.68 1.83 -7.02
C ARG A 75 8.77 0.53 -6.23
N LEU A 76 9.61 0.50 -5.19
CA LEU A 76 9.94 -0.72 -4.45
C LEU A 76 9.72 -0.55 -2.95
N VAL A 77 8.97 -1.47 -2.34
CA VAL A 77 8.83 -1.57 -0.89
C VAL A 77 9.60 -2.79 -0.39
N VAL A 78 10.67 -2.56 0.38
CA VAL A 78 11.49 -3.61 0.98
C VAL A 78 11.13 -3.79 2.45
N MET A 79 10.78 -5.02 2.83
CA MET A 79 10.32 -5.35 4.18
C MET A 79 11.40 -6.18 4.90
N GLY A 80 11.82 -5.75 6.08
CA GLY A 80 12.86 -6.43 6.86
C GLY A 80 12.60 -6.33 8.36
N GLN A 81 13.24 -7.19 9.15
CA GLN A 81 13.04 -7.22 10.61
C GLN A 81 14.10 -6.40 11.37
N SER A 82 15.27 -6.21 10.77
CA SER A 82 16.40 -5.52 11.40
C SER A 82 17.30 -4.87 10.34
N GLU A 83 18.06 -3.87 10.77
CA GLU A 83 19.06 -3.20 9.92
C GLU A 83 20.07 -4.19 9.32
N TRP A 84 20.48 -5.20 10.10
CA TRP A 84 21.38 -6.24 9.63
C TRP A 84 20.81 -7.00 8.43
N VAL A 85 19.52 -7.37 8.48
CA VAL A 85 18.84 -8.06 7.37
C VAL A 85 18.80 -7.19 6.12
N PHE A 86 18.52 -5.88 6.26
CA PHE A 86 18.58 -4.94 5.15
C PHE A 86 20.00 -4.88 4.55
N GLY A 87 21.03 -4.72 5.39
CA GLY A 87 22.43 -4.64 4.96
C GLY A 87 22.90 -5.88 4.20
N GLN A 88 22.57 -7.08 4.70
CA GLN A 88 22.92 -8.35 4.04
C GLN A 88 22.26 -8.54 2.67
N ARG A 89 21.17 -7.81 2.38
CA ARG A 89 20.36 -7.98 1.17
C ARG A 89 20.48 -6.80 0.18
N GLY A 90 21.51 -5.97 0.35
CA GLY A 90 21.85 -4.89 -0.58
C GLY A 90 21.30 -3.52 -0.19
N TYR A 91 20.79 -3.36 1.04
CA TYR A 91 20.28 -2.08 1.56
C TYR A 91 21.05 -1.68 2.83
N PRO A 92 22.34 -1.32 2.74
CA PRO A 92 23.12 -0.89 3.90
C PRO A 92 22.66 0.48 4.41
N GLY A 93 22.69 0.67 5.73
CA GLY A 93 22.46 1.98 6.35
C GLY A 93 21.04 2.53 6.15
N VAL A 94 20.03 1.67 6.07
CA VAL A 94 18.61 2.08 5.92
C VAL A 94 18.19 3.08 7.01
N GLU A 95 18.73 2.98 8.22
CA GLU A 95 18.39 3.92 9.31
C GLU A 95 18.95 5.33 9.09
N GLN A 96 19.88 5.50 8.13
CA GLN A 96 20.42 6.79 7.71
C GLN A 96 19.64 7.41 6.55
N TRP A 97 18.72 6.65 5.93
CA TRP A 97 17.80 7.17 4.92
C TRP A 97 16.76 8.11 5.56
N GLN A 98 15.93 8.76 4.74
CA GLN A 98 14.93 9.70 5.24
C GLN A 98 13.87 8.97 6.08
N PRO A 99 13.70 9.27 7.37
CA PRO A 99 12.61 8.68 8.15
C PRO A 99 11.27 9.20 7.64
N VAL A 100 10.34 8.28 7.36
CA VAL A 100 9.01 8.61 6.85
C VAL A 100 7.93 7.97 7.70
N VAL A 101 6.80 8.66 7.84
CA VAL A 101 5.72 8.28 8.75
C VAL A 101 4.38 8.36 8.04
N ALA A 102 3.57 7.32 8.19
CA ALA A 102 2.16 7.34 7.81
C ALA A 102 1.30 7.98 8.91
N ALA A 103 0.18 8.61 8.54
CA ALA A 103 -0.71 9.26 9.51
C ALA A 103 -1.26 8.27 10.56
N ALA A 104 -1.64 7.08 10.12
CA ALA A 104 -2.16 5.97 10.90
C ALA A 104 -1.29 4.70 10.70
N ARG A 105 -1.37 3.77 11.65
CA ARG A 105 -0.62 2.49 11.64
C ARG A 105 0.88 2.69 11.37
N ARG A 106 1.53 3.42 12.27
CA ARG A 106 2.92 3.88 12.14
C ARG A 106 3.90 2.71 12.21
N ARG A 107 4.41 2.31 11.05
CA ARG A 107 5.55 1.39 10.92
C ARG A 107 6.84 2.20 10.85
N ARG A 108 7.90 1.71 11.48
CA ARG A 108 9.23 2.30 11.34
C ARG A 108 9.67 2.11 9.88
N SER A 109 9.77 3.20 9.15
CA SER A 109 9.99 3.18 7.71
C SER A 109 10.96 4.28 7.30
N PHE A 110 11.75 4.00 6.27
CA PHE A 110 12.75 4.92 5.74
C PHE A 110 12.72 4.92 4.22
N PHE A 111 12.89 6.09 3.62
CA PHE A 111 12.83 6.29 2.18
C PHE A 111 14.20 6.72 1.66
N ASP A 112 14.68 6.10 0.59
CA ASP A 112 16.00 6.36 -0.01
C ASP A 112 16.11 7.72 -0.71
N GLY A 113 15.01 8.48 -0.80
CA GLY A 113 14.95 9.76 -1.51
C GLY A 113 14.72 9.62 -3.01
N GLN A 114 14.59 8.40 -3.54
CA GLN A 114 14.48 8.09 -4.97
C GLN A 114 13.23 7.26 -5.25
N GLU A 115 13.25 5.97 -4.94
CA GLU A 115 12.18 5.04 -5.31
C GLU A 115 11.98 3.87 -4.34
N THR A 116 12.81 3.74 -3.30
CA THR A 116 12.79 2.60 -2.38
C THR A 116 12.30 3.00 -1.00
N LEU A 117 11.24 2.35 -0.54
CA LEU A 117 10.72 2.45 0.81
C LEU A 117 11.10 1.21 1.60
N ALA A 118 11.97 1.36 2.59
CA ALA A 118 12.23 0.34 3.58
C ALA A 118 11.22 0.40 4.71
N VAL A 119 10.62 -0.75 5.04
CA VAL A 119 9.61 -0.89 6.10
C VAL A 119 10.05 -1.98 7.05
N TYR A 120 10.18 -1.65 8.32
CA TYR A 120 10.40 -2.65 9.36
C TYR A 120 9.08 -3.39 9.63
N VAL A 121 9.12 -4.72 9.54
CA VAL A 121 7.99 -5.60 9.87
C VAL A 121 8.33 -6.40 11.12
N ALA A 122 7.50 -6.26 12.16
CA ALA A 122 7.69 -6.96 13.44
C ALA A 122 6.93 -8.29 13.47
N SER A 123 5.87 -8.42 12.69
CA SER A 123 5.00 -9.60 12.66
C SER A 123 4.54 -9.96 11.25
N LEU A 124 3.91 -11.13 11.12
CA LEU A 124 3.18 -11.49 9.91
C LEU A 124 1.99 -10.56 9.65
N SER A 125 1.35 -10.06 10.71
CA SER A 125 0.21 -9.13 10.58
C SER A 125 0.59 -7.76 10.00
N ASP A 126 1.88 -7.38 10.05
CA ASP A 126 2.35 -6.20 9.32
C ASP A 126 2.33 -6.41 7.81
N ILE A 127 2.70 -7.61 7.35
CA ILE A 127 2.66 -8.02 5.94
C ILE A 127 1.20 -8.17 5.49
N ASP A 128 0.38 -8.83 6.32
CA ASP A 128 -1.05 -9.03 6.06
C ASP A 128 -1.83 -7.71 5.94
N ASP A 129 -1.32 -6.61 6.51
CA ASP A 129 -1.91 -5.27 6.34
C ASP A 129 -1.25 -4.51 5.18
N LEU A 130 0.08 -4.55 5.05
CA LEU A 130 0.80 -3.76 4.05
C LEU A 130 0.53 -4.22 2.62
N VAL A 131 0.52 -5.53 2.36
CA VAL A 131 0.34 -6.08 1.01
C VAL A 131 -1.04 -5.73 0.41
N PRO A 132 -2.17 -5.96 1.11
CA PRO A 132 -3.48 -5.54 0.59
C PRO A 132 -3.58 -4.02 0.43
N ILE A 133 -3.00 -3.22 1.33
CA ILE A 133 -3.03 -1.75 1.20
C ILE A 133 -2.27 -1.28 -0.04
N LEU A 134 -1.09 -1.83 -0.31
CA LEU A 134 -0.33 -1.51 -1.52
C LEU A 134 -1.09 -1.94 -2.78
N THR A 135 -1.76 -3.09 -2.71
CA THR A 135 -2.57 -3.61 -3.82
C THR A 135 -3.77 -2.71 -4.11
N ALA A 136 -4.54 -2.35 -3.09
CA ALA A 136 -5.67 -1.44 -3.22
C ALA A 136 -5.22 -0.05 -3.71
N PHE A 137 -4.16 0.51 -3.14
CA PHE A 137 -3.60 1.79 -3.59
C PHE A 137 -3.21 1.77 -5.08
N GLN A 138 -2.56 0.69 -5.55
CA GLN A 138 -2.19 0.56 -6.95
C GLN A 138 -3.42 0.42 -7.86
N ILE A 139 -4.42 -0.36 -7.47
CA ILE A 139 -5.67 -0.51 -8.24
C ILE A 139 -6.33 0.86 -8.41
N GLU A 140 -6.52 1.59 -7.30
CA GLU A 140 -7.21 2.87 -7.30
C GLU A 140 -6.43 3.97 -8.02
N TRP A 141 -5.11 4.01 -7.84
CA TRP A 141 -4.24 4.85 -8.66
C TRP A 141 -4.44 4.58 -10.15
N ASN A 142 -4.44 3.31 -10.56
CA ASN A 142 -4.52 2.96 -11.96
C ASN A 142 -5.90 3.24 -12.58
N LYS A 143 -6.99 3.18 -11.79
CA LYS A 143 -8.32 3.63 -12.22
C LYS A 143 -8.36 5.14 -12.47
N MET A 144 -7.77 5.92 -11.57
CA MET A 144 -7.65 7.36 -11.75
C MET A 144 -6.76 7.70 -12.95
N HIS A 145 -5.64 7.00 -13.13
CA HIS A 145 -4.74 7.18 -14.27
C HIS A 145 -5.46 6.97 -15.60
N VAL A 146 -6.24 5.89 -15.74
CA VAL A 146 -7.01 5.61 -16.98
C VAL A 146 -7.95 6.78 -17.33
N ARG A 147 -8.48 7.49 -16.33
CA ARG A 147 -9.35 8.65 -16.54
C ARG A 147 -8.59 9.93 -16.80
N LEU A 148 -7.39 10.10 -16.23
CA LEU A 148 -6.65 11.36 -16.27
C LEU A 148 -5.64 11.46 -17.42
N HIS A 149 -5.05 10.34 -17.87
CA HIS A 149 -3.87 10.33 -18.75
C HIS A 149 -3.97 11.19 -20.02
N ASP A 150 -5.15 11.23 -20.63
CA ASP A 150 -5.42 12.01 -21.85
C ASP A 150 -6.54 13.05 -21.64
N ALA A 151 -6.90 13.32 -20.38
CA ALA A 151 -7.99 14.24 -20.09
C ALA A 151 -7.53 15.70 -20.19
N PRO A 152 -8.33 16.61 -20.76
CA PRO A 152 -7.99 18.04 -20.84
C PRO A 152 -7.68 18.68 -19.48
N VAL A 153 -8.27 18.15 -18.41
CA VAL A 153 -8.04 18.59 -17.03
C VAL A 153 -6.57 18.45 -16.61
N LEU A 154 -5.81 17.51 -17.20
CA LEU A 154 -4.42 17.28 -16.86
C LEU A 154 -3.53 18.48 -17.24
N THR A 155 -3.75 19.10 -18.41
CA THR A 155 -3.02 20.31 -18.82
C THR A 155 -3.32 21.50 -17.89
N ALA A 156 -4.57 21.63 -17.43
CA ALA A 156 -4.92 22.66 -16.46
C ALA A 156 -4.25 22.40 -15.09
N LEU A 157 -4.16 21.12 -14.70
CA LEU A 157 -3.47 20.69 -13.48
C LEU A 157 -1.95 20.92 -13.55
N GLU A 158 -1.32 20.65 -14.69
CA GLU A 158 0.11 20.95 -14.95
C GLU A 158 0.41 22.43 -14.72
N ALA A 159 -0.38 23.33 -15.31
CA ALA A 159 -0.22 24.77 -15.11
C ALA A 159 -0.43 25.18 -13.65
N CYS A 160 -1.41 24.57 -12.97
CA CYS A 160 -1.68 24.83 -11.55
C CYS A 160 -0.49 24.44 -10.65
N VAL A 161 0.10 23.27 -10.88
CA VAL A 161 1.28 22.79 -10.15
C VAL A 161 2.52 23.62 -10.46
N ALA A 162 2.74 23.99 -11.73
CA ALA A 162 3.87 24.82 -12.14
C ALA A 162 3.86 26.21 -11.49
N ASP A 163 2.67 26.78 -11.29
CA ASP A 163 2.48 28.09 -10.66
C ASP A 163 2.36 28.03 -9.13
N ASP A 164 2.48 26.85 -8.50
CA ASP A 164 2.22 26.60 -7.06
C ASP A 164 0.87 27.18 -6.58
N ARG A 165 -0.17 27.05 -7.42
CA ARG A 165 -1.51 27.56 -7.13
C ARG A 165 -2.39 26.47 -6.48
N PRO A 166 -3.32 26.85 -5.60
CA PRO A 166 -4.35 25.94 -5.14
C PRO A 166 -5.31 25.60 -6.29
N LEU A 167 -5.95 24.42 -6.22
CA LEU A 167 -7.02 24.05 -7.13
C LEU A 167 -8.19 25.05 -6.98
N ASP A 168 -8.54 25.75 -8.06
CA ASP A 168 -9.74 26.57 -8.09
C ASP A 168 -11.01 25.72 -8.26
N ASP A 169 -12.17 26.34 -8.05
CA ASP A 169 -13.46 25.63 -8.08
C ASP A 169 -13.79 25.07 -9.48
N GLY A 170 -13.29 25.70 -10.55
CA GLY A 170 -13.47 25.21 -11.92
C GLY A 170 -12.69 23.93 -12.17
N LEU A 171 -11.42 23.90 -11.77
CA LEU A 171 -10.56 22.73 -11.88
C LEU A 171 -11.05 21.58 -10.99
N ARG A 172 -11.54 21.88 -9.79
CA ARG A 172 -12.19 20.89 -8.90
C ARG A 172 -13.42 20.25 -9.56
N ALA A 173 -14.27 21.06 -10.20
CA ALA A 173 -15.46 20.55 -10.89
C ALA A 173 -15.07 19.62 -12.06
N GLN A 174 -14.08 20.01 -12.86
CA GLN A 174 -13.55 19.19 -13.95
C GLN A 174 -12.92 17.88 -13.44
N LEU A 175 -12.21 17.91 -12.31
CA LEU A 175 -11.64 16.72 -11.68
C LEU A 175 -12.74 15.78 -11.18
N CYS A 176 -13.78 16.31 -10.54
CA CYS A 176 -14.93 15.49 -10.09
C CYS A 176 -15.62 14.80 -11.27
N GLU A 177 -15.87 15.54 -12.36
CA GLU A 177 -16.47 15.00 -13.58
C GLU A 177 -15.57 13.94 -14.22
N THR A 178 -14.28 14.25 -14.41
CA THR A 178 -13.32 13.35 -15.07
C THR A 178 -13.11 12.06 -14.28
N LEU A 179 -12.99 12.15 -12.95
CA LEU A 179 -12.78 11.00 -12.08
C LEU A 179 -14.07 10.27 -11.71
N GLU A 180 -15.24 10.82 -12.04
CA GLU A 180 -16.57 10.34 -11.64
C GLU A 180 -16.71 10.20 -10.11
N VAL A 181 -16.16 11.17 -9.37
CA VAL A 181 -16.20 11.23 -7.90
C VAL A 181 -17.02 12.41 -7.42
N SER A 182 -17.56 12.32 -6.20
CA SER A 182 -18.28 13.45 -5.61
C SER A 182 -17.31 14.57 -5.19
N SER A 183 -17.81 15.79 -5.08
CA SER A 183 -17.03 16.92 -4.53
C SER A 183 -16.58 16.68 -3.08
N GLY A 184 -17.39 15.96 -2.29
CA GLY A 184 -17.04 15.55 -0.93
C GLY A 184 -15.89 14.55 -0.92
N ASP A 185 -15.89 13.58 -1.85
CA ASP A 185 -14.82 12.61 -1.99
C ASP A 185 -13.49 13.28 -2.42
N LEU A 186 -13.55 14.20 -3.39
CA LEU A 186 -12.39 14.98 -3.79
C LEU A 186 -11.82 15.80 -2.61
N SER A 187 -12.71 16.44 -1.84
CA SER A 187 -12.35 17.21 -0.64
C SER A 187 -11.68 16.35 0.43
N ASN A 188 -12.14 15.09 0.61
CA ASN A 188 -11.51 14.16 1.55
C ASN A 188 -10.06 13.84 1.15
N LEU A 189 -9.80 13.65 -0.14
CA LEU A 189 -8.46 13.41 -0.65
C LEU A 189 -7.57 14.67 -0.50
N GLU A 190 -8.11 15.85 -0.80
CA GLU A 190 -7.44 17.13 -0.57
C GLU A 190 -7.01 17.31 0.89
N ILE A 191 -7.87 16.95 1.86
CA ILE A 191 -7.55 17.07 3.30
C ILE A 191 -6.38 16.15 3.70
N ILE A 192 -6.31 14.95 3.13
CA ILE A 192 -5.29 13.95 3.47
C ILE A 192 -3.94 14.30 2.87
N TRP A 193 -3.93 14.62 1.57
CA TRP A 193 -2.72 14.90 0.82
C TRP A 193 -2.28 16.37 0.90
N LYS A 194 -3.17 17.27 1.31
CA LYS A 194 -2.90 18.69 1.55
C LYS A 194 -2.23 19.33 0.33
N ARG A 195 -1.05 19.93 0.53
CA ARG A 195 -0.26 20.59 -0.51
C ARG A 195 0.27 19.63 -1.57
N ASP A 196 0.40 18.33 -1.24
CA ASP A 196 0.88 17.33 -2.19
C ASP A 196 -0.24 16.82 -3.10
N PHE A 197 -1.51 17.21 -2.87
CA PHE A 197 -2.64 16.68 -3.61
C PHE A 197 -2.61 17.00 -5.12
N PRO A 198 -2.34 18.25 -5.56
CA PRO A 198 -2.21 18.53 -7.00
C PRO A 198 -1.07 17.72 -7.65
N ALA A 199 0.06 17.59 -6.95
CA ALA A 199 1.21 16.82 -7.43
C ALA A 199 0.92 15.30 -7.47
N LEU A 200 0.12 14.78 -6.55
CA LEU A 200 -0.40 13.41 -6.59
C LEU A 200 -1.22 13.18 -7.85
N LEU A 201 -2.23 14.01 -8.11
CA LEU A 201 -3.08 13.87 -9.28
C LEU A 201 -2.30 14.00 -10.59
N LEU A 202 -1.28 14.87 -10.61
CA LEU A 202 -0.41 15.04 -11.76
C LEU A 202 0.39 13.77 -12.05
N ASP A 203 1.02 13.18 -11.02
CA ASP A 203 1.73 11.90 -11.16
C ASP A 203 0.80 10.77 -11.60
N VAL A 204 -0.42 10.76 -11.08
CA VAL A 204 -1.46 9.79 -11.47
C VAL A 204 -1.78 9.94 -12.95
N GLY A 205 -1.96 11.17 -13.45
CA GLY A 205 -2.19 11.40 -14.88
C GLY A 205 -1.02 10.95 -15.75
N HIS A 206 0.22 11.23 -15.35
CA HIS A 206 1.39 10.88 -16.15
C HIS A 206 1.69 9.38 -16.20
N CYS A 207 1.59 8.68 -15.08
CA CYS A 207 2.11 7.33 -14.96
C CYS A 207 1.17 6.38 -14.23
N ARG A 208 1.06 5.15 -14.76
CA ARG A 208 0.50 4.04 -13.99
C ARG A 208 1.38 3.73 -12.78
N LYS A 209 0.74 3.41 -11.66
CA LYS A 209 1.44 2.86 -10.50
C LYS A 209 1.87 1.43 -10.78
N ARG A 210 3.18 1.19 -10.62
CA ARG A 210 3.81 -0.13 -10.67
C ARG A 210 4.70 -0.29 -9.45
N THR A 211 4.11 -0.81 -8.38
CA THR A 211 4.82 -1.07 -7.13
C THR A 211 5.28 -2.52 -7.09
N ALA A 212 6.50 -2.73 -6.63
CA ALA A 212 7.02 -4.04 -6.26
C ALA A 212 7.22 -4.13 -4.75
N VAL A 213 7.13 -5.35 -4.22
CA VAL A 213 7.41 -5.67 -2.82
C VAL A 213 8.50 -6.73 -2.75
N ARG A 214 9.36 -6.63 -1.73
CA ARG A 214 10.39 -7.62 -1.46
C ARG A 214 10.47 -7.88 0.03
N LEU A 215 10.24 -9.13 0.44
CA LEU A 215 10.42 -9.54 1.84
C LEU A 215 11.86 -10.03 2.02
N LEU A 216 12.63 -9.34 2.85
CA LEU A 216 14.04 -9.63 3.11
C LEU A 216 14.24 -10.68 4.21
N ALA A 217 13.16 -11.28 4.71
CA ALA A 217 13.20 -12.26 5.79
C ALA A 217 14.22 -13.38 5.49
N GLY A 218 15.02 -13.74 6.50
CA GLY A 218 15.57 -15.08 6.55
C GLY A 218 14.41 -16.08 6.60
N SER A 219 14.60 -17.25 6.00
CA SER A 219 13.56 -18.23 5.64
C SER A 219 12.38 -18.34 6.63
N GLN A 220 11.20 -18.79 6.17
CA GLN A 220 10.03 -19.12 7.02
C GLN A 220 10.36 -19.89 8.31
N VAL A 221 11.48 -20.62 8.34
CA VAL A 221 12.03 -21.31 9.51
C VAL A 221 12.39 -20.33 10.64
N GLU A 222 12.93 -19.15 10.34
CA GLU A 222 13.25 -18.13 11.35
C GLU A 222 12.00 -17.46 11.91
N TYR A 223 10.97 -17.20 11.08
CA TYR A 223 9.67 -16.74 11.57
C TYR A 223 9.02 -17.76 12.49
N ARG A 224 8.97 -19.05 12.11
CA ARG A 224 8.44 -20.11 12.99
C ARG A 224 9.27 -20.28 14.26
N LYS A 225 10.59 -20.23 14.16
CA LYS A 225 11.49 -20.28 15.35
C LYS A 225 11.29 -19.08 16.26
N ALA A 226 11.05 -17.88 15.73
CA ALA A 226 10.77 -16.69 16.52
C ALA A 226 9.42 -16.80 17.24
N THR A 227 8.36 -17.25 16.55
CA THR A 227 7.06 -17.54 17.17
C THR A 227 7.16 -18.66 18.21
N GLN A 228 7.93 -19.71 17.93
CA GLN A 228 8.12 -20.83 18.85
C GLN A 228 8.93 -20.45 20.08
N ARG A 229 10.01 -19.65 19.92
CA ARG A 229 10.76 -19.09 21.05
C ARG A 229 9.94 -18.13 21.91
N TRP A 230 9.03 -17.36 21.29
CA TRP A 230 8.11 -16.51 22.03
C TRP A 230 7.11 -17.34 22.86
N TRP A 231 6.60 -18.45 22.30
CA TRP A 231 5.79 -19.42 23.04
C TRP A 231 6.58 -20.11 24.16
N GLU A 232 7.80 -20.58 23.90
CA GLU A 232 8.68 -21.21 24.90
C GLU A 232 9.00 -20.24 26.05
N ASN A 233 9.24 -18.95 25.76
CA ASN A 233 9.44 -17.93 26.79
C ASN A 233 8.18 -17.63 27.61
N ILE A 234 6.99 -17.83 27.06
CA ILE A 234 5.73 -17.71 27.82
C ILE A 234 5.52 -18.96 28.67
N ASP A 235 5.80 -20.16 28.15
CA ASP A 235 5.71 -21.41 28.91
C ASP A 235 6.70 -21.40 30.09
N ASP A 236 7.96 -21.01 29.85
CA ASP A 236 9.00 -20.90 30.89
C ASP A 236 8.70 -19.78 31.93
N ASN A 237 8.04 -18.68 31.53
CA ASN A 237 7.62 -17.61 32.46
C ASN A 237 6.19 -17.80 33.01
N SER A 238 5.48 -18.85 32.62
CA SER A 238 4.17 -19.21 33.17
C SER A 238 4.23 -20.41 34.11
N ALA A 239 5.43 -20.96 34.34
CA ALA A 239 5.74 -21.74 35.54
C ALA A 239 5.82 -20.83 36.77
N PHE A 240 4.66 -20.33 37.21
CA PHE A 240 4.46 -19.89 38.58
C PHE A 240 3.88 -21.06 39.39
N ASP A 241 4.43 -21.25 40.59
CA ASP A 241 3.92 -22.06 41.70
C ASP A 241 2.39 -21.99 41.89
#